data_AF-A0A2T1LW79-F1
#
_entry.id   AF-A0A2T1LW79-F1
#
_cell.length_a   1.000
_cell.length_b   1.000
_cell.length_c   1.000
_cell.angle_alpha   90.00
_cell.angle_beta   90.00
_cell.angle_gamma   90.00
#
_symmetry.space_group_name_H-M   'P 1'
#
loop_
_entity.id
_entity.type
_entity.pdbx_description
1 polymer ?
#
loop_
_entity_poly.entity_id
_entity_poly.type
_entity_poly.pdbx_seq_one_letter_code
_entity_poly.pdbx_strand_id
1 'polypeptide(L)' 'MKEAENSKTSSKVWVGEVCRVLEDGYGFVQPEGSNERYVFALNTIPDYHGQTAKELNLKPGSKVVFEVEDQKVVSLRINS' A
#
# COMPACT_ATOMS: atom_id res chain seq x y z
N MET A 1 7.34 -35.09 16.36
CA MET A 1 6.80 -33.72 16.52
C MET A 1 7.91 -32.74 16.24
N LYS A 2 7.93 -32.11 15.06
CA LYS A 2 8.69 -30.87 14.80
C LYS A 2 7.98 -30.14 13.66
N GLU A 3 6.82 -29.59 13.99
CA GLU A 3 6.26 -28.46 13.24
C GLU A 3 6.91 -27.21 13.81
N ALA A 4 7.66 -26.52 12.98
CA ALA A 4 8.02 -25.12 13.17
C ALA A 4 8.24 -24.55 11.76
N GLU A 5 7.16 -24.46 11.00
CA GLU A 5 7.05 -23.47 9.92
C GLU A 5 7.11 -22.10 10.60
N ASN A 6 8.34 -21.62 10.82
CA ASN A 6 8.57 -20.22 11.08
C ASN A 6 8.38 -19.49 9.74
N SER A 7 7.12 -19.37 9.32
CA SER A 7 6.69 -18.53 8.21
C SER A 7 6.97 -17.10 8.63
N LYS A 8 8.22 -16.72 8.46
CA LYS A 8 8.74 -15.37 8.67
C LYS A 8 8.09 -14.55 7.57
N THR A 9 6.88 -14.05 7.83
CA THR A 9 6.14 -13.19 6.91
C THR A 9 7.07 -12.06 6.52
N SER A 10 7.62 -12.15 5.31
CA SER A 10 8.71 -11.29 4.89
C SER A 10 8.08 -10.05 4.30
N SER A 11 7.71 -9.11 5.17
CA SER A 11 7.21 -7.83 4.71
C SER A 11 8.33 -7.06 4.01
N LYS A 12 7.99 -6.39 2.92
CA LYS A 12 8.91 -5.57 2.12
C LYS A 12 8.37 -4.16 2.01
N VAL A 13 9.21 -3.19 2.33
CA VAL A 13 8.89 -1.77 2.16
C VAL A 13 9.38 -1.30 0.81
N TRP A 14 8.51 -0.62 0.07
CA TRP A 14 8.76 -0.06 -1.24
C TRP A 14 8.50 1.44 -1.24
N VAL A 15 9.30 2.16 -2.01
CA VAL A 15 9.01 3.54 -2.40
C VAL A 15 8.45 3.48 -3.81
N GLY A 16 7.36 4.22 -4.05
CA GLY A 16 6.71 4.20 -5.34
C GLY A 16 5.66 5.29 -5.48
N GLU A 17 4.70 5.03 -6.34
CA GLU A 17 3.64 6.00 -6.65
C GLU A 17 2.27 5.34 -6.75
N VAL A 18 1.24 6.14 -6.48
CA VAL A 18 -0.14 5.76 -6.71
C VAL A 18 -0.39 5.76 -8.22
N CYS A 19 -0.85 4.65 -8.78
CA CYS A 19 -1.24 4.57 -10.19
C CYS A 19 -2.68 5.02 -10.40
N ARG A 20 -3.56 4.62 -9.48
CA ARG A 20 -5.01 4.84 -9.59
C ARG A 20 -5.63 4.75 -8.21
N VAL A 21 -6.70 5.52 -8.00
CA VAL A 21 -7.56 5.38 -6.83
C VAL A 21 -8.99 5.13 -7.29
N LEU A 22 -9.71 4.32 -6.53
CA LEU A 22 -11.07 3.91 -6.78
C LEU A 22 -12.00 4.58 -5.75
N GLU A 23 -13.27 4.75 -6.12
CA GLU A 23 -14.27 5.40 -5.25
C GLU A 23 -14.73 4.52 -4.08
N ASP A 24 -14.43 3.21 -4.14
CA ASP A 24 -14.78 2.20 -3.13
C ASP A 24 -13.80 2.12 -1.95
N GLY A 25 -12.83 3.04 -1.88
CA GLY A 25 -11.82 3.07 -0.82
C GLY A 25 -10.62 2.18 -1.07
N TYR A 26 -10.39 1.77 -2.32
CA TYR A 26 -9.19 1.05 -2.75
C TYR A 26 -8.36 1.85 -3.74
N GLY A 27 -7.11 1.44 -3.92
CA GLY A 27 -6.23 2.01 -4.93
C GLY A 27 -5.12 1.05 -5.34
N PHE A 28 -4.34 1.49 -6.32
CA PHE A 28 -3.20 0.76 -6.83
C PHE A 28 -1.93 1.58 -6.65
N VAL A 29 -0.89 0.94 -6.15
CA VAL A 29 0.46 1.50 -6.04
C VAL A 29 1.45 0.65 -6.80
N GLN A 30 2.50 1.29 -7.30
CA GLN A 30 3.56 0.66 -8.06
C GLN A 30 4.91 1.08 -7.48
N PRO A 31 5.82 0.13 -7.18
CA PRO A 31 7.18 0.45 -6.75
C PRO A 31 7.92 1.20 -7.86
N GLU A 32 8.79 2.14 -7.48
CA GLU A 32 9.63 2.85 -8.44
C GLU A 32 10.56 1.87 -9.18
N GLY A 33 10.58 1.94 -10.51
CA GLY A 33 11.38 1.04 -11.34
C GLY A 33 10.83 -0.39 -11.50
N SER A 34 9.68 -0.73 -10.90
CA SER A 34 8.98 -1.99 -11.15
C SER A 34 7.71 -1.73 -11.97
N ASN A 35 7.25 -2.75 -12.73
CA ASN A 35 5.94 -2.75 -13.39
C ASN A 35 4.88 -3.50 -12.56
N GLU A 36 5.24 -3.98 -11.38
CA GLU A 36 4.32 -4.64 -10.46
C GLU A 36 3.36 -3.64 -9.82
N ARG A 37 2.10 -4.03 -9.67
CA ARG A 37 1.07 -3.23 -9.02
C ARG A 37 0.52 -3.97 -7.83
N TYR A 38 0.41 -3.26 -6.73
CA TYR A 38 -0.17 -3.76 -5.49
C TYR A 38 -1.46 -3.00 -5.19
N VAL A 39 -2.47 -3.74 -4.74
CA VAL A 39 -3.72 -3.15 -4.27
C VAL A 39 -3.55 -2.72 -2.83
N PHE A 40 -3.99 -1.51 -2.52
CA PHE A 40 -4.09 -0.99 -1.16
C PHE A 40 -5.52 -0.55 -0.86
N ALA A 41 -5.87 -0.54 0.42
CA ALA A 41 -7.12 0.04 0.90
C ALA A 41 -6.80 1.33 1.66
N LEU A 42 -7.68 2.33 1.66
CA LEU A 42 -7.43 3.58 2.36
C LEU A 42 -7.23 3.38 3.87
N ASN A 43 -7.82 2.32 4.44
CA ASN A 43 -7.65 1.95 5.84
C ASN A 43 -6.25 1.43 6.20
N THR A 44 -5.38 1.16 5.22
CA THR A 44 -3.96 0.83 5.47
C THR A 44 -3.11 2.08 5.68
N ILE A 45 -3.70 3.27 5.58
CA ILE A 45 -3.02 4.54 5.79
C ILE A 45 -3.08 4.88 7.28
N PRO A 46 -1.92 5.12 7.94
CA PRO A 46 -1.92 5.65 9.29
C PRO A 46 -2.73 6.95 9.33
N ASP A 47 -3.59 7.11 10.34
CA ASP A 47 -4.49 8.27 10.49
C ASP A 47 -5.70 8.30 9.53
N TYR A 48 -6.06 7.14 8.96
CA TYR A 48 -7.33 6.99 8.27
C TYR A 48 -8.52 7.05 9.25
N HIS A 49 -9.41 8.02 9.05
CA HIS A 49 -10.63 8.24 9.83
C HIS A 49 -11.91 8.18 8.98
N GLY A 50 -11.88 7.47 7.85
CA GLY A 50 -13.00 7.42 6.92
C GLY A 50 -12.97 8.50 5.83
N GLN A 51 -11.83 9.15 5.63
CA GLN A 51 -11.69 10.16 4.58
C GLN A 51 -11.78 9.52 3.18
N THR A 52 -12.19 10.30 2.20
CA THR A 52 -12.09 9.91 0.79
C THR A 52 -10.62 9.98 0.32
N ALA A 53 -10.31 9.29 -0.78
CA ALA A 53 -9.00 9.38 -1.43
C ALA A 53 -8.60 10.84 -1.74
N LYS A 54 -9.57 11.66 -2.13
CA LYS A 54 -9.37 13.08 -2.43
C LYS A 54 -8.98 13.87 -1.19
N GLU A 55 -9.62 13.61 -0.06
CA GLU A 55 -9.29 14.24 1.23
C GLU A 55 -7.90 13.82 1.74
N LEU A 56 -7.47 12.60 1.43
CA LEU A 56 -6.11 12.11 1.69
C LEU A 56 -5.08 12.62 0.68
N ASN A 57 -5.47 13.48 -0.27
CA ASN A 57 -4.60 13.96 -1.36
C ASN A 57 -3.93 12.81 -2.17
N LEU A 58 -4.62 11.67 -2.26
CA LEU A 58 -4.21 10.55 -3.08
C LEU A 58 -4.71 10.76 -4.50
N LYS A 59 -3.76 10.95 -5.42
CA LYS A 59 -4.02 11.05 -6.85
C LYS A 59 -2.96 10.25 -7.60
N PRO A 60 -3.23 9.85 -8.86
CA PRO A 60 -2.19 9.26 -9.71
C PRO A 60 -0.91 10.11 -9.69
N GLY A 61 0.23 9.47 -9.48
CA GLY A 61 1.55 10.11 -9.35
C GLY A 61 1.93 10.56 -7.93
N SER A 62 1.03 10.49 -6.93
CA SER A 62 1.40 10.76 -5.53
C SER A 62 2.50 9.79 -5.09
N LYS A 63 3.62 10.32 -4.60
CA LYS A 63 4.72 9.51 -4.06
C LYS A 63 4.33 8.92 -2.70
N VAL A 64 4.56 7.63 -2.55
CA VAL A 64 4.18 6.89 -1.35
C VAL A 64 5.29 5.94 -0.92
N VAL A 65 5.26 5.57 0.36
CA VAL A 65 6.01 4.46 0.92
C VAL A 65 5.00 3.43 1.38
N PHE A 66 5.09 2.20 0.90
CA PHE A 66 4.12 1.15 1.23
C PHE A 66 4.81 -0.15 1.60
N GLU A 67 4.22 -0.86 2.53
CA GLU A 67 4.69 -2.16 3.01
C GLU A 67 3.81 -3.26 2.43
N VAL A 68 4.45 -4.25 1.81
CA VAL A 68 3.79 -5.41 1.21
C VAL A 68 4.12 -6.64 2.04
N GLU A 69 3.08 -7.34 2.49
CA GLU A 69 3.15 -8.64 3.14
C GLU A 69 2.27 -9.62 2.34
N ASP A 70 2.83 -10.77 1.93
CA ASP A 70 2.11 -11.77 1.11
C ASP A 70 1.36 -11.17 -0.10
N GLN A 71 2.04 -10.29 -0.85
CA GLN A 71 1.49 -9.55 -2.01
C GLN A 71 0.34 -8.58 -1.71
N LYS A 72 0.06 -8.29 -0.44
CA LYS A 72 -0.95 -7.33 0.00
C LYS A 72 -0.28 -6.11 0.63
N VAL A 73 -0.78 -4.92 0.33
CA VAL A 73 -0.33 -3.71 1.04
C VAL A 73 -0.94 -3.74 2.44
N VAL A 74 -0.09 -3.73 3.46
CA VAL A 74 -0.48 -3.71 4.87
C VAL A 74 -0.32 -2.34 5.51
N SER A 75 0.50 -1.47 4.92
CA SER A 75 0.72 -0.10 5.37
C SER A 75 1.04 0.79 4.19
N LEU A 76 0.46 1.99 4.15
CA LEU A 76 0.76 2.99 3.12
C LEU A 76 0.91 4.37 3.75
N ARG A 77 2.00 5.07 3.42
CA ARG A 77 2.28 6.43 3.86
C ARG A 77 2.46 7.34 2.65
N ILE A 78 1.81 8.49 2.69
CA ILE A 78 1.88 9.48 1.63
C ILE A 78 3.09 10.37 1.92
N ASN A 79 4.06 10.37 1.01
CA ASN A 79 5.20 11.29 1.08
C ASN A 79 4.77 12.59 0.38
N SER A 80 4.39 13.58 1.19
CA SER A 80 3.99 14.92 0.73
C SER A 80 5.19 15.83 0.53
#